data_AF-A0A5M6IP73-F1
#
_entry.id   AF-A0A5M6IP73-F1
#
_cell.length_a   1.000
_cell.length_b   1.000
_cell.length_c   1.000
_cell.angle_alpha   90.00
_cell.angle_beta   90.00
_cell.angle_gamma   90.00
#
_symmetry.space_group_name_H-M   'P 1'
#
loop_
_entity.id
_entity.type
_entity.pdbx_description
1 polymer ?
#
loop_
_entity_poly.entity_id
_entity_poly.type
_entity_poly.pdbx_seq_one_letter_code
_entity_poly.pdbx_strand_id
1 'polypeptide(L)'
;MQRPSARRDVMNPTQPTDDGSGMGLCGLDLMADQHRLAWLFRAVSAGEFLAVTAADAPAARRSVLESNNLAHETLAEWIEQGDRRGIRLTPRGRRLCVALVALRAEHARLLSHLGVAFAEDVRLLDRVAVRTSARNEFVARVASTMKGTLREDVLLEVAGRRFIKAAITQASVAALGLRPGIEVFALIKASSVFLLPTGEEEAHASHNTLAGTVSHIQRDGDTTEVTVDLGSGLTAVATGKAALAAHLSVGEPCVAAFRPSAVILGRVA
;
A
#
# COMPACT_ATOMS: atom_id res chain seq x y z
N MET A 1 19.88 55.24 53.11
CA MET A 1 20.94 55.93 52.34
C MET A 1 21.94 54.84 51.97
N GLN A 2 22.23 54.44 50.73
CA GLN A 2 22.42 55.13 49.45
C GLN A 2 21.88 54.25 48.29
N ARG A 3 21.43 54.89 47.20
CA ARG A 3 21.32 54.32 45.83
C ARG A 3 22.50 54.90 44.99
N PRO A 4 22.65 54.58 43.69
CA PRO A 4 22.91 53.28 43.02
C PRO A 4 24.16 53.37 42.12
N SER A 5 24.61 52.29 41.44
CA SER A 5 25.46 52.46 40.24
C SER A 5 25.16 51.43 39.17
N ALA A 6 24.75 51.94 38.01
CA ALA A 6 24.50 51.24 36.77
C ALA A 6 25.81 50.95 36.01
N ARG A 7 25.92 49.76 35.43
CA ARG A 7 26.80 49.45 34.28
C ARG A 7 26.04 48.44 33.41
N ARG A 8 25.31 48.94 32.42
CA ARG A 8 25.72 49.13 31.00
C ARG A 8 25.72 47.80 30.24
N ASP A 9 24.61 47.61 29.54
CA ASP A 9 24.44 46.73 28.39
C ASP A 9 25.56 46.95 27.38
N VAL A 10 26.22 45.86 27.00
CA VAL A 10 27.03 45.81 25.78
C VAL A 10 26.21 45.01 24.77
N MET A 11 25.47 45.75 23.94
CA MET A 11 25.02 45.27 22.64
C MET A 11 26.26 44.90 21.82
N ASN A 12 26.35 43.64 21.39
CA ASN A 12 27.27 43.25 20.33
C ASN A 12 26.47 43.24 19.01
N PRO A 13 26.83 44.06 18.00
CA PRO A 13 26.12 44.09 16.74
C PRO A 13 26.42 42.83 15.92
N THR A 14 25.40 42.03 15.68
CA THR A 14 25.40 41.00 14.64
C THR A 14 25.49 41.69 13.28
N GLN A 15 26.64 41.59 12.61
CA GLN A 15 26.72 41.77 11.16
C GLN A 15 26.50 40.44 10.43
N PRO A 16 25.87 40.48 9.24
CA PRO A 16 25.48 39.29 8.49
C PRO A 16 26.66 38.81 7.64
N THR A 17 26.93 37.52 7.67
CA THR A 17 27.66 36.84 6.59
C THR A 17 26.65 36.01 5.82
N ASP A 18 26.11 36.62 4.79
CA ASP A 18 25.55 35.91 3.64
C ASP A 18 26.76 35.38 2.85
N ASP A 19 26.88 34.07 2.73
CA ASP A 19 27.61 33.45 1.63
C ASP A 19 27.17 31.99 1.51
N GLY A 20 26.31 31.76 0.51
CA GLY A 20 26.57 30.74 -0.49
C GLY A 20 26.35 29.28 -0.09
N SER A 21 25.43 28.68 -0.85
CA SER A 21 25.50 27.27 -1.28
C SER A 21 25.40 26.22 -0.18
N GLY A 22 24.16 25.91 0.16
CA GLY A 22 23.81 24.71 0.90
C GLY A 22 22.31 24.51 0.95
N MET A 23 21.61 24.55 -0.19
CA MET A 23 20.31 23.87 -0.30
C MET A 23 20.60 22.38 -0.12
N GLY A 24 20.74 21.97 1.13
CA GLY A 24 20.83 20.59 1.54
C GLY A 24 19.60 19.89 0.99
N LEU A 25 19.83 18.75 0.35
CA LEU A 25 18.84 17.80 -0.12
C LEU A 25 18.03 17.17 1.05
N CYS A 26 17.83 17.91 2.14
CA CYS A 26 17.16 17.52 3.38
C CYS A 26 15.63 17.49 3.27
N GLY A 27 15.08 17.61 2.05
CA GLY A 27 13.64 17.43 1.79
C GLY A 27 13.25 16.03 1.32
N LEU A 28 14.22 15.12 1.14
CA LEU A 28 14.00 13.69 0.82
C LEU A 28 14.07 12.81 2.07
N ASP A 29 13.76 13.40 3.23
CA ASP A 29 13.83 12.74 4.53
C ASP A 29 12.96 11.47 4.55
N LEU A 30 13.66 10.33 4.56
CA LEU A 30 13.45 9.22 5.49
C LEU A 30 12.05 8.60 5.61
N MET A 31 11.20 8.69 4.60
CA MET A 31 9.95 7.89 4.51
C MET A 31 10.06 6.69 3.56
N ALA A 32 11.24 6.44 2.97
CA ALA A 32 11.38 5.55 1.82
C ALA A 32 11.96 4.16 2.11
N ASP A 33 12.03 3.68 3.35
CA ASP A 33 12.57 2.33 3.61
C ASP A 33 11.63 1.19 3.17
N GLN A 34 10.42 1.53 2.71
CA GLN A 34 9.37 0.58 2.30
C GLN A 34 9.03 0.63 0.80
N HIS A 35 9.75 1.41 -0.01
CA HIS A 35 9.49 1.44 -1.45
C HIS A 35 10.40 0.44 -2.16
N ARG A 36 9.82 -0.46 -2.98
CA ARG A 36 10.55 -1.45 -3.81
C ARG A 36 11.68 -0.86 -4.67
N LEU A 37 11.68 0.45 -4.91
CA LEU A 37 12.69 1.19 -5.68
C LEU A 37 13.60 2.10 -4.83
N ALA A 38 13.53 2.05 -3.50
CA ALA A 38 14.31 2.92 -2.61
C ALA A 38 15.82 2.79 -2.79
N TRP A 39 16.28 1.60 -3.17
CA TRP A 39 17.68 1.33 -3.45
C TRP A 39 18.19 2.02 -4.72
N LEU A 40 17.33 2.46 -5.66
CA LEU A 40 17.75 3.18 -6.87
C LEU A 40 18.50 4.47 -6.53
N PHE A 41 17.92 5.30 -5.66
CA PHE A 41 18.51 6.59 -5.27
C PHE A 41 19.84 6.39 -4.53
N ARG A 42 19.88 5.41 -3.64
CA ARG A 42 21.08 5.05 -2.89
C ARG A 42 22.19 4.58 -3.84
N ALA A 43 21.85 3.75 -4.82
CA ALA A 43 22.81 3.26 -5.81
C ALA A 43 23.33 4.35 -6.74
N VAL A 44 22.47 5.29 -7.20
CA VAL A 44 22.94 6.45 -7.98
C VAL A 44 23.87 7.32 -7.15
N SER A 45 23.51 7.62 -5.89
CA SER A 45 24.32 8.45 -4.99
C SER A 45 25.67 7.83 -4.66
N ALA A 46 25.77 6.50 -4.69
CA ALA A 46 26.98 5.74 -4.43
C ALA A 46 27.84 5.47 -5.69
N GLY A 47 27.57 6.14 -6.82
CA GLY A 47 28.33 5.93 -8.05
C GLY A 47 27.97 4.64 -8.77
N GLU A 48 26.67 4.33 -8.84
CA GLU A 48 26.06 3.19 -9.55
C GLU A 48 26.24 1.81 -8.92
N PHE A 49 27.01 1.71 -7.84
CA PHE A 49 27.16 0.50 -7.04
C PHE A 49 26.79 0.77 -5.58
N LEU A 50 25.74 0.13 -5.11
CA LEU A 50 25.34 0.16 -3.70
C LEU A 50 25.90 -1.06 -2.97
N ALA A 51 26.88 -0.85 -2.10
CA ALA A 51 27.36 -1.91 -1.20
C ALA A 51 26.26 -2.35 -0.23
N VAL A 52 26.16 -3.66 0.01
CA VAL A 52 25.13 -4.25 0.89
C VAL A 52 25.81 -5.21 1.87
N THR A 53 25.42 -5.13 3.15
CA THR A 53 25.95 -5.97 4.21
C THR A 53 25.58 -7.44 4.00
N ALA A 54 26.28 -8.35 4.69
CA ALA A 54 25.92 -9.76 4.63
C ALA A 54 24.54 -10.07 5.20
N ALA A 55 24.11 -9.34 6.22
CA ALA A 55 22.80 -9.50 6.84
C ALA A 55 21.65 -9.08 5.89
N ASP A 56 21.84 -8.00 5.12
CA ASP A 56 20.79 -7.44 4.27
C ASP A 56 20.75 -8.06 2.86
N ALA A 57 21.75 -8.87 2.51
CA ALA A 57 21.91 -9.44 1.18
C ALA A 57 20.68 -10.20 0.64
N PRO A 58 19.99 -11.06 1.42
CA PRO A 58 18.81 -11.76 0.93
C PRO A 58 17.66 -10.81 0.57
N ALA A 59 17.44 -9.77 1.38
CA ALA A 59 16.38 -8.78 1.16
C ALA A 59 16.69 -7.89 -0.06
N ALA A 60 17.93 -7.41 -0.15
CA ALA A 60 18.40 -6.60 -1.28
C ALA A 60 18.31 -7.37 -2.61
N ARG A 61 18.77 -8.62 -2.63
CA ARG A 61 18.67 -9.48 -3.82
C ARG A 61 17.22 -9.70 -4.25
N ARG A 62 16.33 -9.98 -3.30
CA ARG A 62 14.89 -10.13 -3.58
C ARG A 62 14.31 -8.85 -4.18
N SER A 63 14.62 -7.69 -3.62
CA SER A 63 14.12 -6.40 -4.11
C SER A 63 14.55 -6.10 -5.55
N VAL A 64 15.80 -6.42 -5.92
CA VAL A 64 16.28 -6.30 -7.30
C VAL A 64 15.52 -7.23 -8.24
N LEU A 65 15.38 -8.50 -7.87
CA LEU A 65 14.65 -9.48 -8.69
C LEU A 65 13.19 -9.08 -8.89
N GLU A 66 12.51 -8.66 -7.82
CA GLU A 66 11.13 -8.16 -7.89
C GLU A 66 10.99 -6.92 -8.77
N SER A 67 11.96 -6.00 -8.72
CA SER A 67 11.97 -4.80 -9.56
C SER A 67 12.22 -5.15 -11.04
N ASN A 68 13.12 -6.08 -11.30
CA ASN A 68 13.40 -6.58 -12.65
C ASN A 68 12.19 -7.35 -13.21
N ASN A 69 11.47 -8.13 -12.41
CA ASN A 69 10.26 -8.84 -12.85
C ASN A 69 9.15 -7.88 -13.30
N LEU A 70 9.09 -6.69 -12.73
CA LEU A 70 8.14 -5.64 -13.12
C LEU A 70 8.61 -4.84 -14.34
N ALA A 71 9.90 -4.91 -14.67
CA ALA A 71 10.47 -4.22 -15.80
C ALA A 71 10.55 -5.15 -17.02
N HIS A 72 10.35 -4.61 -18.22
CA HIS A 72 10.58 -5.34 -19.46
C HIS A 72 12.08 -5.57 -19.76
N GLU A 73 12.97 -5.03 -18.91
CA GLU A 73 14.42 -5.09 -19.06
C GLU A 73 15.10 -4.97 -17.67
N THR A 74 16.33 -5.48 -17.54
CA THR A 74 17.06 -5.47 -16.26
C THR A 74 17.37 -4.05 -15.78
N LEU A 75 16.89 -3.68 -14.60
CA LEU A 75 17.15 -2.38 -13.97
C LEU A 75 18.44 -2.39 -13.15
N ALA A 76 18.73 -3.49 -12.49
CA ALA A 76 19.96 -3.69 -11.72
C ALA A 76 20.37 -5.15 -11.64
N GLU A 77 21.65 -5.35 -11.35
CA GLU A 77 22.29 -6.64 -11.20
C GLU A 77 22.79 -6.82 -9.77
N TRP A 78 22.61 -8.03 -9.23
CA TRP A 78 23.24 -8.42 -7.97
C TRP A 78 24.69 -8.84 -8.24
N ILE A 79 25.63 -8.23 -7.53
CA ILE A 79 27.06 -8.54 -7.61
C ILE A 79 27.50 -9.19 -6.31
N GLU A 80 28.11 -10.37 -6.43
CA GLU A 80 28.70 -11.10 -5.32
C GLU A 80 29.97 -11.79 -5.82
N GLN A 81 31.09 -11.09 -5.70
CA GLN A 81 32.41 -11.55 -6.14
C GLN A 81 33.47 -11.16 -5.11
N GLY A 82 34.05 -12.16 -4.44
CA GLY A 82 34.99 -11.92 -3.34
C GLY A 82 34.35 -11.08 -2.23
N ASP A 83 35.01 -9.99 -1.86
CA ASP A 83 34.54 -9.05 -0.82
C ASP A 83 33.53 -8.00 -1.37
N ARG A 84 33.29 -7.97 -2.69
CA ARG A 84 32.32 -7.05 -3.30
C ARG A 84 30.94 -7.69 -3.31
N ARG A 85 30.06 -7.15 -2.46
CA ARG A 85 28.65 -7.50 -2.40
C ARG A 85 27.77 -6.26 -2.54
N GLY A 86 26.85 -6.27 -3.50
CA GLY A 86 25.97 -5.11 -3.69
C GLY A 86 25.11 -5.13 -4.94
N ILE A 87 24.41 -4.02 -5.16
CA ILE A 87 23.52 -3.79 -6.29
C ILE A 87 24.23 -2.88 -7.29
N ARG A 88 24.35 -3.30 -8.55
CA ARG A 88 24.89 -2.47 -9.65
C ARG A 88 23.76 -2.06 -10.59
N LEU A 89 23.62 -0.75 -10.85
CA LEU A 89 22.64 -0.24 -11.80
C LEU A 89 23.01 -0.57 -13.25
N THR A 90 22.00 -0.84 -14.06
CA THR A 90 22.14 -0.83 -15.52
C THR A 90 21.93 0.59 -16.06
N PRO A 91 22.30 0.89 -17.33
CA PRO A 91 21.93 2.15 -17.96
C PRO A 91 20.43 2.45 -17.91
N ARG A 92 19.58 1.41 -17.96
CA ARG A 92 18.15 1.59 -17.81
C ARG A 92 17.77 2.00 -16.39
N GLY A 93 18.32 1.31 -15.37
CA GLY A 93 18.07 1.65 -13.96
C GLY A 93 18.41 3.10 -13.65
N ARG A 94 19.51 3.61 -14.22
CA ARG A 94 19.88 5.04 -14.12
C ARG A 94 18.86 5.96 -14.76
N ARG A 95 18.44 5.69 -16.01
CA ARG A 95 17.40 6.47 -16.68
C ARG A 95 16.08 6.47 -15.89
N LEU A 96 15.71 5.33 -15.31
CA LEU A 96 14.52 5.23 -14.47
C LEU A 96 14.66 6.12 -13.22
N CYS A 97 15.82 6.13 -12.56
CA CYS A 97 16.06 7.01 -11.42
C CYS A 97 15.90 8.48 -11.78
N VAL A 98 16.48 8.94 -12.89
CA VAL A 98 16.33 10.32 -13.39
C VAL A 98 14.86 10.67 -13.63
N ALA A 99 14.13 9.79 -14.34
CA ALA A 99 12.71 9.99 -14.61
C ALA A 99 11.89 10.07 -13.31
N LEU A 100 12.19 9.23 -12.31
CA LEU A 100 11.50 9.21 -11.04
C LEU A 100 11.73 10.49 -10.22
N VAL A 101 12.95 11.04 -10.21
CA VAL A 101 13.21 12.35 -9.57
C VAL A 101 12.38 13.44 -10.23
N ALA A 102 12.43 13.51 -11.57
CA ALA A 102 11.73 14.54 -12.32
C ALA A 102 10.20 14.46 -12.10
N LEU A 103 9.63 13.25 -12.15
CA LEU A 103 8.20 13.03 -11.93
C LEU A 103 7.76 13.44 -10.52
N ARG A 104 8.53 13.07 -9.49
CA ARG A 104 8.20 13.42 -8.10
C ARG A 104 8.24 14.94 -7.88
N ALA A 105 9.23 15.62 -8.45
CA ALA A 105 9.33 17.07 -8.37
C ALA A 105 8.11 17.75 -9.01
N GLU A 106 7.65 17.25 -10.16
CA GLU A 106 6.48 17.82 -10.85
C GLU A 106 5.16 17.50 -10.14
N HIS A 107 5.01 16.29 -9.61
CA HIS A 107 3.84 15.92 -8.81
C HIS A 107 3.71 16.81 -7.56
N ALA A 108 4.83 17.11 -6.88
CA ALA A 108 4.84 18.02 -5.73
C ALA A 108 4.40 19.45 -6.11
N ARG A 109 4.82 19.94 -7.29
CA ARG A 109 4.37 21.25 -7.81
C ARG A 109 2.88 21.24 -8.12
N LEU A 110 2.37 20.18 -8.75
CA LEU A 110 0.94 20.03 -9.05
C LEU A 110 0.09 20.10 -7.78
N LEU A 111 0.44 19.31 -6.76
CA LEU A 111 -0.27 19.30 -5.48
C LEU A 111 -0.21 20.69 -4.79
N SER A 112 0.92 21.37 -4.89
CA SER A 112 1.08 22.73 -4.35
C SER A 112 0.16 23.73 -5.07
N HIS A 113 -0.03 23.59 -6.39
CA HIS A 113 -0.91 24.46 -7.17
C HIS A 113 -2.39 24.17 -6.97
N LEU A 114 -2.79 22.90 -6.83
CA LEU A 114 -4.19 22.52 -6.60
C LEU A 114 -4.68 22.94 -5.19
N GLY A 115 -3.77 23.12 -4.24
CA GLY A 115 -4.09 23.48 -2.87
C GLY A 115 -4.84 22.37 -2.12
N VAL A 116 -5.35 22.69 -0.93
CA VAL A 116 -6.08 21.73 -0.07
C VAL A 116 -7.48 21.38 -0.59
N ALA A 117 -8.05 22.23 -1.45
CA ALA A 117 -9.43 22.12 -1.91
C ALA A 117 -9.70 20.81 -2.68
N PHE A 118 -8.72 20.33 -3.45
CA PHE A 118 -8.86 19.12 -4.27
C PHE A 118 -8.05 17.94 -3.75
N ALA A 119 -7.50 18.03 -2.53
CA ALA A 119 -6.60 17.00 -2.02
C ALA A 119 -7.31 15.63 -1.86
N GLU A 120 -8.58 15.61 -1.47
CA GLU A 120 -9.39 14.38 -1.42
C GLU A 120 -9.77 13.86 -2.81
N ASP A 121 -10.06 14.76 -3.76
CA ASP A 121 -10.39 14.37 -5.13
C ASP A 121 -9.18 13.74 -5.83
N VAL A 122 -7.98 14.30 -5.65
CA VAL A 122 -6.74 13.69 -6.16
C VAL A 122 -6.50 12.32 -5.54
N ARG A 123 -6.70 12.17 -4.22
CA ARG A 123 -6.65 10.86 -3.57
C ARG A 123 -7.71 9.89 -4.11
N LEU A 124 -8.90 10.37 -4.46
CA LEU A 124 -9.93 9.55 -5.08
C LEU A 124 -9.52 9.12 -6.49
N LEU A 125 -8.95 10.01 -7.29
CA LEU A 125 -8.45 9.69 -8.63
C LEU A 125 -7.38 8.60 -8.58
N ASP A 126 -6.45 8.68 -7.62
CA ASP A 126 -5.44 7.64 -7.39
C ASP A 126 -6.09 6.28 -7.07
N ARG A 127 -7.18 6.27 -6.30
CA ARG A 127 -7.92 5.05 -5.96
C ARG A 127 -8.67 4.47 -7.15
N VAL A 128 -9.36 5.31 -7.91
CA VAL A 128 -10.15 4.89 -9.09
C VAL A 128 -9.25 4.47 -10.26
N ALA A 129 -8.00 4.94 -10.29
CA ALA A 129 -7.02 4.53 -11.30
C ALA A 129 -6.56 3.07 -11.14
N VAL A 130 -6.66 2.48 -9.95
CA VAL A 130 -6.32 1.08 -9.72
C VAL A 130 -7.31 0.20 -10.49
N ARG A 131 -6.77 -0.69 -11.34
CA ARG A 131 -7.54 -1.69 -12.07
C ARG A 131 -7.03 -3.07 -11.73
N THR A 132 -7.90 -3.93 -11.23
CA THR A 132 -7.56 -5.33 -10.96
C THR A 132 -8.61 -6.27 -11.57
N SER A 133 -8.29 -7.57 -11.59
CA SER A 133 -9.26 -8.59 -11.96
C SER A 133 -10.11 -9.08 -10.78
N ALA A 134 -9.85 -8.58 -9.56
CA ALA A 134 -10.71 -8.85 -8.42
C ALA A 134 -11.99 -8.02 -8.56
N ARG A 135 -13.14 -8.66 -8.43
CA ARG A 135 -14.45 -7.97 -8.51
C ARG A 135 -14.85 -7.33 -7.19
N ASN A 136 -14.21 -7.76 -6.10
CA ASN A 136 -14.39 -7.19 -4.77
C ASN A 136 -13.15 -6.39 -4.44
N GLU A 137 -13.28 -5.07 -4.44
CA GLU A 137 -12.22 -4.13 -4.08
C GLU A 137 -12.76 -3.21 -2.98
N PHE A 138 -12.19 -3.33 -1.79
CA PHE A 138 -12.59 -2.50 -0.65
C PHE A 138 -11.44 -1.58 -0.25
N VAL A 139 -11.69 -0.28 -0.26
CA VAL A 139 -10.81 0.67 0.42
C VAL A 139 -11.00 0.48 1.91
N ALA A 140 -9.91 0.23 2.62
CA ALA A 140 -9.93 -0.11 4.02
C ALA A 140 -8.80 0.60 4.78
N ARG A 141 -8.99 0.81 6.08
CA ARG A 141 -7.94 1.25 7.00
C ARG A 141 -7.52 0.09 7.88
N VAL A 142 -6.21 -0.10 8.05
CA VAL A 142 -5.69 -1.09 9.01
C VAL A 142 -6.10 -0.66 10.42
N ALA A 143 -6.93 -1.46 11.07
CA ALA A 143 -7.35 -1.26 12.45
C ALA A 143 -6.31 -1.82 13.42
N SER A 144 -5.82 -3.04 13.16
CA SER A 144 -4.79 -3.69 13.96
C SER A 144 -4.03 -4.75 13.17
N THR A 145 -2.82 -5.07 13.62
CA THR A 145 -2.05 -6.23 13.15
C THR A 145 -1.78 -7.16 14.33
N MET A 146 -1.98 -8.46 14.14
CA MET A 146 -1.70 -9.49 15.13
C MET A 146 -0.62 -10.41 14.58
N LYS A 147 0.54 -10.35 15.24
CA LYS A 147 1.72 -11.10 14.83
C LYS A 147 1.56 -12.58 15.19
N GLY A 148 1.63 -13.46 14.20
CA GLY A 148 1.74 -14.91 14.38
C GLY A 148 3.10 -15.45 13.93
N THR A 149 3.33 -16.76 14.07
CA THR A 149 4.63 -17.39 13.78
C THR A 149 5.02 -17.36 12.30
N LEU A 150 4.05 -17.52 11.40
CA LEU A 150 4.28 -17.56 9.93
C LEU A 150 3.46 -16.52 9.17
N ARG A 151 2.24 -16.25 9.67
CA ARG A 151 1.32 -15.27 9.12
C ARG A 151 0.97 -14.26 10.20
N GLU A 152 0.63 -13.06 9.75
CA GLU A 152 0.00 -12.06 10.58
C GLU A 152 -1.44 -11.89 10.13
N ASP A 153 -2.31 -11.73 11.12
CA ASP A 153 -3.70 -11.39 10.91
C ASP A 153 -3.82 -9.87 10.93
N VAL A 154 -4.25 -9.29 9.82
CA VAL A 154 -4.48 -7.85 9.67
C VAL A 154 -5.98 -7.62 9.70
N LEU A 155 -6.44 -6.85 10.69
CA LEU A 155 -7.83 -6.42 10.78
C LEU A 155 -7.98 -5.09 10.04
N LEU A 156 -8.95 -5.04 9.14
CA LEU A 156 -9.22 -3.90 8.27
C LEU A 156 -10.61 -3.38 8.55
N GLU A 157 -10.74 -2.07 8.73
CA GLU A 157 -12.02 -1.38 8.79
C GLU A 157 -12.40 -0.86 7.40
N VAL A 158 -13.60 -1.19 6.94
CA VAL A 158 -14.19 -0.68 5.70
C VAL A 158 -15.43 0.16 6.03
N ALA A 159 -15.99 0.82 5.02
CA ALA A 159 -17.19 1.65 5.18
C ALA A 159 -18.35 0.87 5.85
N GLY A 160 -19.17 1.60 6.61
CA GLY A 160 -20.29 0.99 7.36
C GLY A 160 -19.88 0.26 8.64
N ARG A 161 -18.71 0.55 9.22
CA ARG A 161 -18.18 -0.08 10.46
C ARG A 161 -18.06 -1.60 10.34
N ARG A 162 -17.74 -2.07 9.14
CA ARG A 162 -17.52 -3.49 8.85
C ARG A 162 -16.03 -3.79 8.94
N PHE A 163 -15.72 -5.03 9.26
CA PHE A 163 -14.35 -5.48 9.39
C PHE A 163 -14.05 -6.63 8.42
N ILE A 164 -12.85 -6.59 7.85
CA ILE A 164 -12.30 -7.67 7.02
C ILE A 164 -10.96 -8.08 7.65
N LYS A 165 -10.81 -9.36 7.91
CA LYS A 165 -9.57 -10.00 8.33
C LYS A 165 -8.80 -10.51 7.10
N ALA A 166 -7.54 -10.12 6.98
CA ALA A 166 -6.61 -10.65 6.00
C ALA A 166 -5.50 -11.44 6.70
N ALA A 167 -5.19 -12.64 6.22
CA ALA A 167 -4.11 -13.47 6.75
C ALA A 167 -2.95 -13.51 5.76
N ILE A 168 -1.91 -12.70 5.98
CA ILE A 168 -0.77 -12.53 5.06
C ILE A 168 0.57 -12.83 5.75
N THR A 169 1.66 -12.92 4.99
CA THR A 169 2.97 -13.20 5.57
C THR A 169 3.54 -11.98 6.32
N GLN A 170 4.40 -12.21 7.33
CA GLN A 170 5.14 -11.13 7.99
C GLN A 170 5.94 -10.29 6.99
N ALA A 171 6.52 -10.94 5.97
CA ALA A 171 7.25 -10.26 4.91
C ALA A 171 6.34 -9.31 4.10
N SER A 172 5.08 -9.69 3.86
CA SER A 172 4.09 -8.85 3.19
C SER A 172 3.66 -7.67 4.05
N VAL A 173 3.46 -7.86 5.36
CA VAL A 173 3.17 -6.77 6.31
C VAL A 173 4.30 -5.74 6.29
N ALA A 174 5.55 -6.19 6.39
CA ALA A 174 6.72 -5.33 6.36
C ALA A 174 6.87 -4.60 5.01
N ALA A 175 6.74 -5.33 3.89
CA ALA A 175 6.87 -4.77 2.55
C ALA A 175 5.80 -3.73 2.22
N LEU A 176 4.56 -3.94 2.69
CA LEU A 176 3.46 -3.00 2.52
C LEU A 176 3.42 -1.91 3.60
N GLY A 177 4.32 -1.97 4.59
CA GLY A 177 4.38 -1.02 5.69
C GLY A 177 3.12 -0.96 6.53
N LEU A 178 2.44 -2.09 6.72
CA LEU A 178 1.14 -2.11 7.39
C LEU A 178 1.29 -1.84 8.88
N ARG A 179 0.56 -0.85 9.36
CA ARG A 179 0.42 -0.47 10.76
C ARG A 179 -0.97 0.17 10.94
N PRO A 180 -1.50 0.22 12.18
CA PRO A 180 -2.77 0.90 12.43
C PRO A 180 -2.82 2.29 11.79
N GLY A 181 -3.93 2.59 11.14
CA GLY A 181 -4.14 3.87 10.46
C GLY A 181 -3.72 3.90 8.99
N ILE A 182 -3.01 2.91 8.46
CA ILE A 182 -2.64 2.88 7.03
C ILE A 182 -3.85 2.51 6.17
N GLU A 183 -4.07 3.27 5.09
CA GLU A 183 -5.07 2.94 4.07
C GLU A 183 -4.52 1.87 3.11
N VAL A 184 -5.35 0.91 2.75
CA VAL A 184 -5.06 -0.21 1.85
C VAL A 184 -6.26 -0.55 0.99
N PHE A 185 -6.01 -1.30 -0.08
CA PHE A 185 -7.04 -1.99 -0.85
C PHE A 185 -7.07 -3.45 -0.43
N ALA A 186 -8.24 -3.95 -0.04
CA ALA A 186 -8.51 -5.36 0.11
C ALA A 186 -9.16 -5.91 -1.16
N LEU A 187 -8.43 -6.78 -1.85
CA LEU A 187 -8.82 -7.36 -3.12
C LEU A 187 -9.22 -8.82 -2.90
N ILE A 188 -10.45 -9.18 -3.28
CA ILE A 188 -10.97 -10.55 -3.20
C ILE A 188 -11.54 -10.97 -4.55
N LYS A 189 -11.00 -12.05 -5.10
CA LYS A 189 -11.52 -12.61 -6.36
C LYS A 189 -12.95 -13.12 -6.13
N ALA A 190 -13.87 -12.83 -7.05
CA ALA A 190 -15.27 -13.26 -6.93
C ALA A 190 -15.42 -14.78 -6.71
N SER A 191 -14.53 -15.57 -7.32
CA SER A 191 -14.55 -17.03 -7.20
C SER A 191 -14.06 -17.56 -5.85
N SER A 192 -13.63 -16.67 -4.95
CA SER A 192 -13.25 -16.99 -3.57
C SER A 192 -14.32 -16.59 -2.55
N VAL A 193 -15.40 -15.94 -3.02
CA VAL A 193 -16.56 -15.57 -2.22
C VAL A 193 -17.64 -16.63 -2.44
N PHE A 194 -18.18 -17.16 -1.35
CA PHE A 194 -19.39 -17.98 -1.36
C PHE A 194 -20.51 -17.25 -0.63
N LEU A 195 -21.73 -17.69 -0.85
CA LEU A 195 -22.93 -17.09 -0.26
C LEU A 195 -23.53 -18.05 0.74
N LEU A 196 -23.88 -17.53 1.91
CA LEU A 196 -24.55 -18.25 2.98
C LEU A 196 -25.94 -17.67 3.21
N PRO A 197 -26.91 -18.50 3.65
CA PRO A 197 -28.14 -18.01 4.27
C PRO A 197 -27.83 -17.14 5.49
N THR A 198 -28.74 -16.23 5.81
CA THR A 198 -28.64 -15.42 7.04
C THR A 198 -28.85 -16.33 8.26
N GLY A 199 -27.99 -16.23 9.28
CA GLY A 199 -28.06 -17.04 10.50
C GLY A 199 -27.15 -18.27 10.51
N GLU A 200 -26.44 -18.57 9.41
CA GLU A 200 -25.49 -19.68 9.32
C GLU A 200 -24.02 -19.26 9.47
N GLU A 201 -23.76 -18.03 9.93
CA GLU A 201 -22.40 -17.47 10.05
C GLU A 201 -21.53 -18.24 11.07
N GLU A 202 -22.15 -18.80 12.11
CA GLU A 202 -21.45 -19.54 13.18
C GLU A 202 -20.69 -20.75 12.64
N ALA A 203 -21.27 -21.47 11.68
CA ALA A 203 -20.62 -22.60 11.01
C ALA A 203 -19.36 -22.16 10.22
N HIS A 204 -19.25 -20.87 9.92
CA HIS A 204 -18.18 -20.26 9.15
C HIS A 204 -17.38 -19.23 9.97
N ALA A 205 -17.30 -19.36 11.30
CA ALA A 205 -16.64 -18.41 12.19
C ALA A 205 -15.16 -18.08 11.85
N SER A 206 -14.48 -18.91 11.05
CA SER A 206 -13.11 -18.66 10.57
C SER A 206 -13.04 -17.77 9.31
N HIS A 207 -14.18 -17.44 8.71
CA HIS A 207 -14.31 -16.63 7.51
C HIS A 207 -14.67 -15.18 7.85
N ASN A 208 -14.36 -14.29 6.91
CA ASN A 208 -15.02 -13.00 6.88
C ASN A 208 -16.47 -13.21 6.46
N THR A 209 -17.40 -12.54 7.12
CA THR A 209 -18.82 -12.57 6.80
C THR A 209 -19.32 -11.14 6.64
N LEU A 210 -19.92 -10.85 5.48
CA LEU A 210 -20.49 -9.55 5.15
C LEU A 210 -21.96 -9.76 4.78
N ALA A 211 -22.86 -9.45 5.72
CA ALA A 211 -24.29 -9.51 5.50
C ALA A 211 -24.76 -8.45 4.51
N GLY A 212 -25.74 -8.78 3.69
CA GLY A 212 -26.31 -7.90 2.68
C GLY A 212 -27.57 -8.48 2.05
N THR A 213 -27.94 -7.93 0.91
CA THR A 213 -29.13 -8.33 0.14
C THR A 213 -28.74 -8.58 -1.30
N VAL A 214 -29.24 -9.67 -1.89
CA VAL A 214 -28.99 -9.96 -3.30
C VAL A 214 -29.58 -8.85 -4.16
N SER A 215 -28.74 -8.15 -4.93
CA SER A 215 -29.17 -7.05 -5.81
C SER A 215 -29.23 -7.47 -7.27
N HIS A 216 -28.42 -8.44 -7.70
CA HIS A 216 -28.41 -8.93 -9.08
C HIS A 216 -27.91 -10.37 -9.17
N ILE A 217 -28.49 -11.16 -10.08
CA ILE A 217 -28.04 -12.51 -10.42
C ILE A 217 -27.89 -12.62 -11.94
N GLN A 218 -26.67 -12.90 -12.40
CA GLN A 218 -26.38 -13.17 -13.80
C GLN A 218 -26.00 -14.64 -13.98
N ARG A 219 -26.61 -15.28 -14.99
CA ARG A 219 -26.32 -16.68 -15.34
C ARG A 219 -25.79 -16.72 -16.77
N ASP A 220 -24.66 -17.39 -16.97
CA ASP A 220 -24.02 -17.60 -18.26
C ASP A 220 -23.47 -19.03 -18.35
N GLY A 221 -24.15 -19.89 -19.10
CA GLY A 221 -23.86 -21.33 -19.14
C GLY A 221 -23.92 -21.97 -17.74
N ASP A 222 -22.84 -22.65 -17.35
CA ASP A 222 -22.69 -23.22 -15.99
C ASP A 222 -22.16 -22.21 -14.96
N THR A 223 -21.90 -20.96 -15.37
CA THR A 223 -21.39 -19.92 -14.47
C THR A 223 -22.51 -19.04 -13.97
N THR A 224 -22.51 -18.75 -12.68
CA THR A 224 -23.40 -17.76 -12.06
C THR A 224 -22.57 -16.71 -11.36
N GLU A 225 -22.91 -15.44 -11.56
CA GLU A 225 -22.39 -14.29 -10.84
C GLU A 225 -23.54 -13.68 -10.03
N VAL A 226 -23.31 -13.46 -8.73
CA VAL A 226 -24.28 -12.86 -7.83
C VAL A 226 -23.68 -11.61 -7.24
N THR A 227 -24.40 -10.49 -7.34
CA THR A 227 -24.07 -9.23 -6.69
C THR A 227 -24.92 -9.08 -5.43
N VAL A 228 -24.28 -8.72 -4.33
CA VAL A 228 -24.88 -8.50 -3.02
C VAL A 228 -24.63 -7.05 -2.63
N ASP A 229 -25.69 -6.31 -2.38
CA ASP A 229 -25.62 -4.99 -1.76
C ASP A 229 -25.32 -5.13 -0.27
N LEU A 230 -24.20 -4.56 0.17
CA LEU A 230 -23.78 -4.56 1.56
C LEU A 230 -24.19 -3.25 2.27
N GLY A 231 -24.85 -2.33 1.58
CA GLY A 231 -25.15 -0.99 2.07
C GLY A 231 -23.90 -0.11 2.18
N SER A 232 -24.11 1.16 2.54
CA SER A 232 -23.03 2.17 2.60
C SER A 232 -22.24 2.33 1.30
N GLY A 233 -22.87 2.03 0.15
CA GLY A 233 -22.23 2.06 -1.16
C GLY A 233 -21.27 0.90 -1.45
N LEU A 234 -21.25 -0.14 -0.60
CA LEU A 234 -20.42 -1.33 -0.80
C LEU A 234 -21.20 -2.45 -1.46
N THR A 235 -20.54 -3.20 -2.34
CA THR A 235 -21.08 -4.42 -2.95
C THR A 235 -20.10 -5.58 -2.82
N ALA A 236 -20.61 -6.80 -2.69
CA ALA A 236 -19.85 -8.02 -2.89
C ALA A 236 -20.32 -8.75 -4.14
N VAL A 237 -19.40 -9.41 -4.83
CA VAL A 237 -19.64 -10.23 -6.00
C VAL A 237 -19.07 -11.62 -5.75
N ALA A 238 -19.95 -12.62 -5.87
CA ALA A 238 -19.59 -14.03 -5.83
C ALA A 238 -19.76 -14.64 -7.23
N THR A 239 -18.84 -15.51 -7.63
CA THR A 239 -19.03 -16.32 -8.85
C THR A 239 -18.74 -17.79 -8.57
N GLY A 240 -19.51 -18.65 -9.21
CA GLY A 240 -19.44 -20.09 -9.03
C GLY A 240 -20.28 -20.81 -10.07
N LYS A 241 -20.57 -22.08 -9.82
CA LYS A 241 -21.43 -22.89 -10.68
C LYS A 241 -22.90 -22.44 -10.59
N ALA A 242 -23.76 -22.98 -11.46
CA ALA A 242 -25.20 -22.74 -11.45
C ALA A 242 -25.86 -22.88 -10.06
N ALA A 243 -25.34 -23.80 -9.22
CA ALA A 243 -25.84 -24.03 -7.87
C ALA A 243 -25.63 -22.86 -6.89
N LEU A 244 -24.73 -21.91 -7.19
CA LEU A 244 -24.42 -20.78 -6.30
C LEU A 244 -25.66 -19.96 -5.93
N ALA A 245 -26.60 -19.82 -6.86
CA ALA A 245 -27.85 -19.08 -6.66
C ALA A 245 -29.08 -19.99 -6.81
N ALA A 246 -28.95 -21.29 -6.50
CA ALA A 246 -30.07 -22.23 -6.61
C ALA A 246 -31.22 -21.90 -5.65
N HIS A 247 -30.90 -21.29 -4.50
CA HIS A 247 -31.85 -20.95 -3.44
C HIS A 247 -31.86 -19.46 -3.13
N LEU A 248 -31.45 -18.62 -4.09
CA LEU A 248 -31.36 -17.18 -3.92
C LEU A 248 -32.17 -16.45 -4.98
N SER A 249 -32.95 -15.46 -4.53
CA SER A 249 -33.68 -14.51 -5.37
C SER A 249 -33.20 -13.09 -5.12
N VAL A 250 -33.37 -12.20 -6.11
CA VAL A 250 -33.11 -10.76 -5.92
C VAL A 250 -34.03 -10.22 -4.82
N GLY A 251 -33.46 -9.43 -3.90
CA GLY A 251 -34.14 -8.91 -2.72
C GLY A 251 -34.02 -9.77 -1.47
N GLU A 252 -33.49 -11.00 -1.57
CA GLU A 252 -33.32 -11.87 -0.41
C GLU A 252 -32.05 -11.51 0.39
N PRO A 253 -32.11 -11.61 1.74
CA PRO A 253 -30.95 -11.40 2.59
C PRO A 253 -29.98 -12.59 2.50
N CYS A 254 -28.69 -12.29 2.38
CA CYS A 254 -27.64 -13.30 2.37
C CYS A 254 -26.34 -12.78 2.98
N VAL A 255 -25.39 -13.67 3.18
CA VAL A 255 -24.07 -13.34 3.72
C VAL A 255 -23.01 -13.72 2.71
N ALA A 256 -22.22 -12.74 2.27
CA ALA A 256 -21.03 -13.00 1.49
C ALA A 256 -19.90 -13.42 2.42
N ALA A 257 -19.32 -14.60 2.19
CA ALA A 257 -18.29 -15.17 3.04
C ALA A 257 -17.03 -15.57 2.26
N PHE A 258 -15.86 -15.35 2.85
CA PHE A 258 -14.56 -15.68 2.24
C PHE A 258 -13.46 -15.82 3.29
N ARG A 259 -12.45 -16.65 2.99
CA ARG A 259 -11.34 -16.90 3.91
C ARG A 259 -10.44 -15.67 4.07
N PRO A 260 -9.86 -15.43 5.25
CA PRO A 260 -8.84 -14.39 5.43
C PRO A 260 -7.65 -14.53 4.48
N SER A 261 -7.29 -15.75 4.09
CA SER A 261 -6.20 -16.01 3.12
C SER A 261 -6.57 -15.72 1.67
N ALA A 262 -7.85 -15.47 1.36
CA ALA A 262 -8.30 -15.07 0.03
C ALA A 262 -8.18 -13.54 -0.18
N VAL A 263 -7.85 -12.80 0.86
CA VAL A 263 -7.68 -11.35 0.82
C VAL A 263 -6.26 -11.00 0.42
N ILE A 264 -6.10 -10.30 -0.71
CA ILE A 264 -4.84 -9.72 -1.14
C ILE A 264 -4.86 -8.24 -0.78
N LEU A 265 -3.76 -7.75 -0.18
CA LEU A 265 -3.63 -6.34 0.17
C LEU A 265 -2.73 -5.61 -0.82
N GLY A 266 -3.19 -4.44 -1.25
CA GLY A 266 -2.42 -3.48 -2.02
C GLY A 266 -2.41 -2.11 -1.34
N ARG A 267 -1.45 -1.26 -1.70
CA ARG A 267 -1.38 0.13 -1.26
C ARG A 267 -0.97 0.99 -2.46
N VAL A 268 -1.61 2.13 -2.62
CA VAL A 268 -1.13 3.16 -3.55
C VAL A 268 -0.04 3.95 -2.83
N ALA A 269 1.11 4.10 -3.48
CA ALA A 269 2.34 4.64 -2.89
C ALA A 269 2.46 6.16 -3.08
#